data_AF-A0A935J1X6-F1
#
_entry.id   AF-A0A935J1X6-F1
#
_cell.length_a   1.000
_cell.length_b   1.000
_cell.length_c   1.000
_cell.angle_alpha   90.00
_cell.angle_beta   90.00
_cell.angle_gamma   90.00
#
_symmetry.space_group_name_H-M   'P 1'
#
loop_
_entity.id
_entity.type
_entity.pdbx_description
1 polymer ?
#
loop_
_entity_poly.entity_id
_entity_poly.type
_entity_poly.pdbx_seq_one_letter_code
_entity_poly.pdbx_strand_id
1 'polypeptide(L)' 'MSIDDAIKQMTDTIKAACGSAEVKVAKMSDEEARLSVYAPAGDMQKIKDATFQPAMDLLNKDGMDVQVFVYDKDAPPLKG' A
#
# COMPACT_ATOMS: atom_id res chain seq x y z
N MET A 1 10.92 12.36 7.33
CA MET A 1 10.28 12.37 5.98
C MET A 1 8.88 13.01 6.11
N SER A 2 8.21 13.47 5.05
CA SER A 2 6.77 13.83 5.14
C SER A 2 5.87 12.64 4.81
N ILE A 3 4.61 12.64 5.27
CA ILE A 3 3.66 11.57 4.91
C ILE A 3 3.41 11.48 3.39
N ASP A 4 3.48 12.60 2.67
CA ASP A 4 3.31 12.61 1.21
C ASP A 4 4.50 11.92 0.51
N ASP A 5 5.73 12.09 1.03
CA ASP A 5 6.91 11.35 0.57
C ASP A 5 6.79 9.85 0.87
N ALA A 6 6.29 9.50 2.06
CA ALA A 6 6.09 8.12 2.48
C ALA A 6 5.03 7.40 1.61
N ILE A 7 3.91 8.09 1.33
CA ILE A 7 2.88 7.63 0.39
C ILE A 7 3.47 7.40 -1.00
N LYS A 8 4.30 8.34 -1.48
CA LYS A 8 4.94 8.21 -2.80
C LYS A 8 5.89 7.01 -2.84
N GLN A 9 6.78 6.88 -1.86
CA GLN A 9 7.70 5.75 -1.76
C GLN A 9 6.95 4.41 -1.74
N MET A 10 5.87 4.32 -0.96
CA MET A 10 5.07 3.10 -0.88
C MET A 10 4.37 2.81 -2.21
N THR A 11 3.82 3.83 -2.86
CA THR A 11 3.18 3.70 -4.18
C THR A 11 4.16 3.23 -5.24
N ASP A 12 5.38 3.79 -5.26
CA ASP A 12 6.43 3.38 -6.18
C ASP A 12 6.86 1.93 -5.93
N THR A 13 6.96 1.52 -4.67
CA THR A 13 7.26 0.13 -4.26
C THR A 13 6.17 -0.84 -4.75
N ILE A 14 4.89 -0.48 -4.57
CA ILE A 14 3.74 -1.26 -5.04
C ILE A 14 3.78 -1.39 -6.57
N LYS A 15 4.03 -0.28 -7.29
CA LYS A 15 4.07 -0.26 -8.75
C LYS A 15 5.25 -1.03 -9.33
N ALA A 16 6.38 -1.06 -8.64
CA ALA A 16 7.52 -1.89 -9.02
C ALA A 16 7.21 -3.39 -8.87
N ALA A 17 6.47 -3.78 -7.83
CA ALA A 17 6.02 -5.16 -7.64
C ALA A 17 4.89 -5.56 -8.61
N CYS A 18 3.97 -4.65 -8.92
CA CYS A 18 2.83 -4.88 -9.80
C CYS A 18 2.43 -3.59 -10.54
N GLY A 19 2.91 -3.42 -11.78
CA GLY A 19 2.64 -2.21 -12.57
C GLY A 19 1.15 -1.96 -12.84
N SER A 20 0.37 -3.04 -12.94
CA SER A 20 -1.09 -3.01 -13.14
C SER A 20 -1.91 -2.77 -11.86
N ALA A 21 -1.28 -2.71 -10.68
CA ALA A 21 -2.01 -2.51 -9.44
C ALA A 21 -2.62 -1.10 -9.37
N GLU A 22 -3.89 -0.98 -9.02
CA GLU A 22 -4.51 0.32 -8.74
C GLU A 22 -4.31 0.68 -7.27
N VAL A 23 -3.86 1.90 -6.98
CA VAL A 23 -3.62 2.37 -5.62
C VAL A 23 -4.56 3.53 -5.32
N LYS A 24 -5.39 3.38 -4.30
CA LYS A 24 -6.22 4.45 -3.74
C LYS A 24 -5.65 4.86 -2.40
N VAL A 25 -5.30 6.14 -2.29
CA VAL A 25 -4.69 6.71 -1.08
C VAL A 25 -5.75 7.48 -0.31
N ALA A 26 -5.81 7.25 0.99
CA ALA A 26 -6.53 8.08 1.95
C ALA A 26 -5.53 8.58 3.00
N LYS A 27 -5.21 9.87 2.95
CA LYS A 27 -4.41 10.53 3.98
C LYS A 27 -5.32 10.81 5.18
N MET A 28 -4.95 10.29 6.35
CA MET A 28 -5.75 10.43 7.57
C MET A 28 -5.24 11.58 8.44
N SER A 29 -3.93 11.79 8.47
CA SER A 29 -3.27 12.88 9.20
C SER A 29 -1.93 13.25 8.53
N ASP A 30 -1.11 14.05 9.22
CA ASP A 30 0.26 14.36 8.79
C ASP A 30 1.26 13.22 9.05
N GLU A 31 0.83 12.15 9.74
CA GLU A 31 1.66 11.00 10.10
C GLU A 31 1.03 9.66 9.68
N GLU A 32 -0.26 9.63 9.30
CA GLU A 32 -1.00 8.41 8.98
C GLU A 32 -1.62 8.44 7.58
N ALA A 33 -1.44 7.36 6.83
CA ALA A 33 -2.06 7.16 5.52
C ALA A 33 -2.44 5.70 5.28
N ARG A 34 -3.53 5.52 4.53
CA ARG A 34 -4.03 4.22 4.11
C ARG A 34 -3.95 4.08 2.60
N LEU A 35 -3.32 3.01 2.13
CA LEU A 35 -3.25 2.64 0.71
C LEU A 35 -4.08 1.38 0.48
N SER A 36 -5.18 1.54 -0.24
CA SER A 36 -5.97 0.42 -0.76
C SER A 36 -5.46 0.05 -2.15
N VAL A 37 -4.85 -1.13 -2.26
CA VAL A 37 -4.21 -1.63 -3.47
C VAL A 37 -5.07 -2.73 -4.07
N TYR A 38 -5.50 -2.56 -5.32
CA TYR A 38 -6.25 -3.56 -6.07
C TYR A 38 -5.33 -4.18 -7.11
N ALA A 39 -5.07 -5.47 -6.99
CA ALA A 39 -4.12 -6.17 -7.85
C ALA A 39 -4.68 -7.53 -8.29
N PRO A 40 -4.15 -8.15 -9.36
CA PRO A 40 -4.46 -9.53 -9.70
C PRO A 40 -4.09 -10.47 -8.54
N ALA A 41 -4.88 -11.51 -8.29
CA ALA A 41 -4.67 -12.48 -7.22
C ALA A 41 -3.22 -13.04 -7.16
N GLY A 42 -2.62 -13.28 -8.33
CA GLY A 42 -1.26 -13.82 -8.46
C GLY A 42 -0.13 -12.87 -8.01
N ASP A 43 -0.41 -11.57 -7.89
CA ASP A 43 0.58 -10.56 -7.50
C ASP A 43 0.34 -10.00 -6.09
N MET A 44 -0.79 -10.34 -5.45
CA MET A 44 -1.13 -9.82 -4.12
C MET A 44 -0.07 -10.13 -3.07
N GLN A 45 0.46 -11.36 -3.05
CA GLN A 45 1.49 -11.74 -2.07
C GLN A 45 2.79 -10.99 -2.32
N LYS A 46 3.18 -10.80 -3.59
CA LYS A 46 4.37 -10.03 -3.96
C LYS A 46 4.29 -8.60 -3.46
N ILE A 47 3.12 -7.97 -3.58
CA ILE A 47 2.90 -6.61 -3.07
C ILE A 47 3.04 -6.60 -1.55
N LYS A 48 2.40 -7.53 -0.83
CA LYS A 48 2.50 -7.62 0.63
C LYS A 48 3.95 -7.79 1.10
N ASP A 49 4.70 -8.69 0.47
CA ASP A 49 6.09 -8.94 0.81
C ASP A 49 6.98 -7.73 0.53
N ALA A 50 6.73 -7.04 -0.59
CA ALA A 50 7.48 -5.85 -0.98
C ALA A 50 7.19 -4.64 -0.07
N THR A 51 5.98 -4.52 0.49
CA THR A 51 5.57 -3.36 1.28
C THR A 51 5.71 -3.55 2.79
N PHE A 52 5.77 -4.79 3.29
CA PHE A 52 5.80 -5.07 4.73
C PHE A 52 6.97 -4.38 5.43
N GLN A 53 8.22 -4.65 5.00
CA GLN A 53 9.39 -4.07 5.64
C GLN A 53 9.47 -2.55 5.46
N PRO A 54 9.23 -1.98 4.25
CA PRO A 54 9.18 -0.53 4.10
C PRO A 54 8.14 0.15 5.00
N ALA A 55 6.96 -0.45 5.20
CA ALA A 55 5.94 0.11 6.09
C ALA A 55 6.41 0.11 7.56
N MET A 56 7.02 -0.99 8.01
CA MET A 56 7.61 -1.07 9.35
C MET A 56 8.76 -0.08 9.54
N ASP A 57 9.59 0.11 8.51
CA ASP A 57 10.70 1.06 8.57
C ASP A 57 10.21 2.50 8.68
N LEU A 58 9.19 2.88 7.91
CA LEU A 58 8.54 4.19 7.99
C LEU A 58 7.96 4.45 9.39
N LEU A 59 7.28 3.46 9.97
CA LEU A 59 6.73 3.56 11.31
C LEU A 59 7.83 3.71 12.37
N ASN A 60 8.85 2.86 12.34
CA ASN A 60 9.86 2.80 13.40
C ASN A 60 10.91 3.92 13.32
N LYS A 61 11.21 4.44 12.13
CA LYS A 61 12.27 5.44 11.93
C LYS A 61 11.72 6.86 11.79
N ASP A 62 10.61 7.02 11.09
CA ASP A 62 10.04 8.32 10.75
C ASP A 62 8.73 8.62 11.50
N GLY A 63 8.19 7.66 12.26
CA GLY A 63 6.89 7.79 12.93
C GLY A 63 5.69 7.79 11.98
N MET A 64 5.89 7.36 10.73
CA MET A 64 4.88 7.43 9.68
C MET A 64 4.12 6.10 9.58
N ASP A 65 2.84 6.09 9.96
CA ASP A 65 1.98 4.92 9.85
C ASP A 65 1.35 4.83 8.45
N VAL A 66 2.01 4.11 7.56
CA VAL A 66 1.53 3.84 6.20
C VAL A 66 1.00 2.41 6.10
N GLN A 67 -0.31 2.28 6.09
CA GLN A 67 -0.98 0.98 6.06
C GLN A 67 -1.34 0.57 4.64
N VAL A 68 -0.88 -0.61 4.21
CA VAL A 68 -1.15 -1.16 2.87
C VAL A 68 -2.16 -2.31 2.96
N PHE A 69 -3.32 -2.13 2.35
CA PHE A 69 -4.36 -3.15 2.21
C PHE A 69 -4.41 -3.64 0.77
N VAL A 70 -4.15 -4.93 0.57
CA VAL A 70 -4.16 -5.53 -0.77
C VAL A 70 -5.44 -6.32 -0.97
N TYR A 71 -6.18 -5.96 -2.01
CA TYR A 71 -7.44 -6.58 -2.43
C TYR A 71 -7.27 -7.24 -3.79
N ASP A 72 -7.97 -8.34 -4.01
CA ASP A 72 -8.09 -8.95 -5.33
C ASP A 72 -9.03 -8.08 -6.17
N LYS A 73 -8.51 -7.54 -7.27
CA LYS A 73 -9.28 -6.67 -8.18
C LYS A 73 -10.34 -7.45 -8.97
N ASP A 74 -10.14 -8.76 -9.12
CA ASP A 74 -10.99 -9.65 -9.93
C ASP A 74 -11.96 -10.47 -9.05
N ALA A 75 -11.92 -10.27 -7.73
CA ALA A 75 -12.84 -10.92 -6.82
C ALA A 75 -14.28 -10.46 -7.08
N PRO A 76 -15.25 -11.40 -7.13
CA PRO A 76 -16.65 -11.05 -7.28
C PRO A 76 -17.10 -10.18 -6.09
N PRO A 77 -18.06 -9.25 -6.30
CA PRO A 77 -18.64 -8.48 -5.22
C PRO A 77 -19.10 -9.40 -4.10
N LEU A 78 -18.76 -9.06 -2.85
CA LEU A 78 -19.25 -9.80 -1.69
C LEU A 78 -20.78 -9.80 -1.75
N LYS A 79 -21.37 -10.98 -1.89
CA LYS A 79 -22.82 -11.15 -1.72
C LYS A 79 -23.12 -10.87 -0.27
N GLY A 80 -23.83 -9.75 -0.02
CA GLY A 80 -24.41 -9.42 1.28
C GLY A 80 -25.53 -10.37 1.66
#